data_AF-N1MKV7-F1
#
_entry.id   AF-N1MKV7-F1
#
_cell.length_a   1.000
_cell.length_b   1.000
_cell.length_c   1.000
_cell.angle_alpha   90.00
_cell.angle_beta   90.00
_cell.angle_gamma   90.00
#
_symmetry.space_group_name_H-M   'P 1'
#
loop_
_entity.id
_entity.type
_entity.pdbx_description
1 polymer ?
#
loop_
_entity_poly.entity_id
_entity_poly.type
_entity_poly.pdbx_seq_one_letter_code
_entity_poly.pdbx_strand_id
1 'polypeptide(L)' 'MGRRKSAPIPPAPRKTLLEWIECDDDDTPATQLPTCSLKAQALHARICTNPTLAGPGISEPIHAPRGLALPPLG' A
#
# COMPACT_ATOMS: atom_id res chain seq x y z
N MET A 1 26.30 -22.57 10.00
CA MET A 1 24.99 -22.26 10.63
C MET A 1 23.88 -22.86 9.78
N GLY A 2 23.20 -23.90 10.27
CA GLY A 2 22.10 -24.55 9.53
C GLY A 2 20.87 -23.64 9.47
N ARG A 3 20.27 -23.47 8.29
CA ARG A 3 18.98 -22.76 8.16
C ARG A 3 17.94 -23.52 8.97
N ARG A 4 17.33 -22.85 9.97
CA ARG A 4 16.17 -23.39 10.69
C ARG A 4 15.02 -23.49 9.70
N LYS A 5 14.52 -24.71 9.46
CA LYS A 5 13.28 -24.92 8.70
C LYS A 5 12.14 -24.28 9.50
N SER A 6 11.52 -23.24 8.95
CA SER A 6 10.33 -22.63 9.53
C SER A 6 9.19 -23.64 9.53
N ALA A 7 8.41 -23.68 10.61
CA ALA A 7 7.20 -24.49 10.69
C ALA A 7 6.17 -24.02 9.63
N PRO A 8 5.31 -24.93 9.13
CA PRO A 8 4.24 -24.56 8.20
C PRO A 8 3.30 -23.53 8.85
N ILE A 9 2.89 -22.52 8.09
CA ILE A 9 1.86 -21.56 8.52
C ILE A 9 0.52 -22.30 8.48
N PRO A 10 -0.24 -22.37 9.59
CA PRO A 10 -1.56 -22.99 9.57
C PRO A 10 -2.51 -22.19 8.67
N PRO A 11 -3.47 -22.84 8.01
CA PRO A 11 -4.48 -22.13 7.23
C PRO A 11 -5.27 -21.21 8.15
N ALA A 12 -5.43 -19.95 7.74
CA ALA A 12 -6.28 -19.01 8.46
C ALA A 12 -7.73 -19.54 8.47
N PRO A 13 -8.47 -19.34 9.58
CA PRO A 13 -9.89 -19.66 9.61
C PRO A 13 -10.62 -18.86 8.53
N ARG A 14 -11.39 -19.56 7.70
CA ARG A 14 -12.19 -18.96 6.64
C ARG A 14 -13.55 -18.62 7.19
N LYS A 15 -13.94 -17.35 7.08
CA LYS A 15 -15.31 -16.92 7.36
C LYS A 15 -16.27 -17.49 6.32
N THR A 16 -17.47 -17.81 6.77
CA THR A 16 -18.62 -18.15 5.92
C THR A 16 -19.12 -16.89 5.21
N LEU A 17 -19.88 -17.07 4.12
CA LEU A 17 -20.44 -15.94 3.37
C LEU A 17 -21.28 -15.01 4.25
N LEU A 18 -22.05 -15.55 5.19
CA LEU A 18 -22.85 -14.77 6.14
C LEU A 18 -21.96 -13.95 7.08
N GLU A 19 -20.90 -14.55 7.62
CA GLU A 19 -19.93 -13.84 8.47
C GLU A 19 -19.19 -12.73 7.74
N TRP A 20 -18.93 -12.87 6.43
CA TRP A 20 -18.36 -11.80 5.61
C TRP A 20 -19.33 -10.63 5.37
N ILE A 21 -20.64 -10.90 5.35
CA ILE A 21 -21.68 -9.89 5.13
C ILE A 21 -22.04 -9.18 6.44
N GLU A 22 -22.01 -9.92 7.56
CA GLU A 22 -22.39 -9.42 8.88
C GLU A 22 -21.23 -8.73 9.61
N CYS A 23 -19.98 -9.10 9.33
CA CYS A 23 -18.81 -8.48 9.93
C CYS A 23 -18.11 -7.53 8.93
N ASP A 24 -18.32 -6.23 9.12
CA ASP A 24 -17.55 -5.15 8.50
C ASP A 24 -16.13 -5.04 9.10
N ASP A 25 -15.34 -6.11 9.05
CA ASP A 25 -13.99 -6.12 9.66
C ASP A 25 -13.02 -5.10 9.04
N ASP A 26 -13.32 -4.58 7.86
CA ASP A 26 -12.49 -3.62 7.12
C ASP A 26 -12.99 -2.17 7.20
N ASP A 27 -14.12 -1.90 7.87
CA ASP A 27 -14.73 -0.56 7.91
C ASP A 27 -14.37 0.25 9.16
N THR A 28 -13.52 -0.32 10.04
CA THR A 28 -12.71 0.55 10.89
C THR A 28 -11.72 1.26 9.98
N PRO A 29 -11.84 2.59 9.75
CA PRO A 29 -10.76 3.30 9.09
C PRO A 29 -9.53 3.01 9.92
N ALA A 30 -8.53 2.37 9.33
CA ALA A 30 -7.25 2.21 9.98
C ALA A 30 -6.68 3.63 10.16
N THR A 31 -7.11 4.31 11.23
CA THR A 31 -6.75 5.71 11.53
C THR A 31 -5.25 5.82 11.74
N GLN A 32 -4.58 4.68 11.95
CA GLN A 32 -3.15 4.54 12.01
C GLN A 32 -2.66 3.92 10.71
N LEU A 33 -2.29 4.79 9.77
CA LEU A 33 -1.39 4.40 8.69
C LEU A 33 -0.14 3.75 9.32
N PRO A 34 0.37 2.64 8.74
CA PRO A 34 1.57 2.01 9.27
C PRO A 34 2.70 3.04 9.29
N THR A 35 3.22 3.32 10.48
CA THR A 35 4.30 4.30 10.64
C THR A 35 5.55 3.73 9.99
N CYS A 36 6.01 4.38 8.92
CA CYS A 36 7.25 4.02 8.26
C CYS A 36 8.42 4.12 9.25
N SER A 37 9.35 3.17 9.22
CA SER A 37 10.59 3.29 9.99
C SER A 37 11.36 4.56 9.63
N LEU A 38 12.14 5.12 10.56
CA LEU A 38 12.93 6.34 10.31
C LEU A 38 13.85 6.21 9.09
N LYS A 39 14.41 5.02 8.86
CA LYS A 39 15.22 4.72 7.67
C LYS A 39 14.41 4.78 6.38
N ALA A 40 13.19 4.24 6.39
CA ALA A 40 12.27 4.31 5.26
C ALA A 40 11.86 5.76 4.98
N GLN A 41 11.52 6.54 6.02
CA GLN A 41 11.19 7.95 5.88
C GLN A 41 12.36 8.76 5.27
N ALA A 42 13.59 8.54 5.76
CA ALA A 42 14.78 9.19 5.21
C ALA A 42 15.07 8.79 3.76
N LEU A 43 14.80 7.53 3.39
CA LEU A 43 14.90 7.07 2.00
C LEU A 43 13.85 7.74 1.11
N HIS A 44 12.59 7.79 1.54
CA HIS A 44 11.51 8.46 0.81
C HIS A 44 11.84 9.94 0.58
N ALA A 45 12.26 10.66 1.63
CA ALA A 45 12.65 12.05 1.51
C ALA A 45 13.78 12.26 0.49
N ARG A 46 14.78 11.35 0.46
CA ARG A 46 15.86 11.38 -0.53
C ARG A 46 15.38 11.09 -1.95
N ILE A 47 14.45 10.16 -2.15
CA ILE A 47 13.92 9.84 -3.48
C ILE A 47 13.08 11.01 -4.02
N CYS A 48 12.24 11.63 -3.18
CA CYS A 48 11.39 12.75 -3.59
C CYS A 48 12.18 14.03 -3.93
N THR A 49 13.34 14.24 -3.31
CA THR A 49 14.12 15.49 -3.45
C THR A 49 15.32 15.36 -4.38
N ASN A 50 15.68 14.15 -4.82
CA ASN A 50 16.89 13.92 -5.58
C ASN A 50 16.56 13.75 -7.08
N PRO A 51 16.78 14.79 -7.91
CA PRO A 51 16.47 14.76 -9.34
C PRO A 51 17.35 13.77 -10.12
N THR A 52 18.49 13.35 -9.58
CA THR A 52 19.39 12.36 -10.19
C THR A 52 18.95 10.91 -9.90
N LEU A 53 18.28 10.66 -8.77
CA LEU A 53 17.55 9.41 -8.49
C LEU A 53 16.20 9.34 -9.20
N ALA A 54 15.70 10.51 -9.60
CA ALA A 54 14.43 10.68 -10.28
C ALA A 54 14.46 10.13 -11.73
N GLY A 55 15.65 9.91 -12.31
CA GLY A 55 15.78 9.51 -13.70
C GLY A 55 15.12 10.51 -14.69
N PRO A 56 15.34 10.36 -15.99
CA PRO A 56 14.60 11.11 -16.99
C PRO A 56 13.18 10.52 -17.09
N GLY A 57 12.28 10.86 -16.17
CA GLY A 57 10.91 10.34 -16.19
C GLY A 57 10.10 10.47 -14.90
N ILE A 58 10.72 10.83 -13.78
CA ILE A 58 9.95 11.16 -12.58
C ILE A 58 9.50 12.61 -12.69
N SER A 59 8.25 12.80 -13.10
CA SER A 59 7.26 13.72 -12.50
C SER A 59 6.12 14.07 -13.44
N GLU A 60 5.92 13.39 -14.58
CA GLU A 60 4.63 13.55 -15.25
C GLU A 60 3.61 12.62 -14.59
N PRO A 61 2.53 13.18 -14.00
CA PRO A 61 1.41 12.37 -13.56
C PRO A 61 0.98 11.47 -14.71
N ILE A 62 0.74 10.19 -14.42
CA ILE A 62 0.18 9.29 -15.41
C ILE A 62 -1.10 9.94 -15.92
N HIS A 63 -1.13 10.26 -17.22
CA HIS A 63 -2.33 10.84 -17.81
C HIS A 63 -3.50 9.88 -17.61
N ALA A 64 -4.62 10.41 -17.12
CA ALA A 64 -5.84 9.63 -17.00
C ALA A 64 -6.17 8.99 -18.37
N PRO A 65 -6.61 7.72 -18.41
CA PRO A 65 -7.05 7.09 -19.65
C PRO A 65 -8.14 7.94 -20.31
N ARG A 66 -8.11 8.03 -21.64
CA ARG A 66 -9.15 8.74 -22.41
C ARG A 66 -10.52 8.13 -22.06
N GLY A 67 -11.43 8.94 -21.51
CA GLY A 67 -12.78 8.51 -21.09
C GLY A 67 -12.96 8.27 -19.59
N LEU A 68 -11.90 8.32 -18.78
CA LEU A 68 -11.94 8.24 -17.31
C LEU A 68 -11.68 9.60 -16.64
N ALA A 69 -11.94 10.70 -17.35
CA ALA A 69 -11.89 12.03 -16.77
C ALA A 69 -12.99 12.13 -15.71
N LEU A 70 -12.60 12.31 -14.45
CA LEU A 70 -13.56 12.61 -13.39
C LEU A 70 -14.26 13.94 -13.73
N PRO A 71 -15.57 14.05 -13.49
CA PRO A 71 -16.27 15.32 -13.65
C PRO A 71 -15.61 16.38 -12.74
N PRO A 72 -15.62 17.66 -13.14
CA PRO A 72 -15.09 18.72 -12.30
C PRO A 72 -15.81 18.71 -10.95
N LEU A 73 -15.02 18.78 -9.88
CA LEU A 73 -15.54 18.95 -8.53
C LEU A 73 -16.02 20.40 -8.40
N GLY A 74 -17.31 20.62 -8.62
CA GLY A 74 -18.08 21.81 -8.18
C GLY A 74 -17.53 23.17 -8.57
#